data_AF-A0A2W6CPW8-F1
#
_entry.id   AF-A0A2W6CPW8-F1
#
_cell.length_a   1.000
_cell.length_b   1.000
_cell.length_c   1.000
_cell.angle_alpha   90.00
_cell.angle_beta   90.00
_cell.angle_gamma   90.00
#
_symmetry.space_group_name_H-M   'P 1'
#
loop_
_entity.id
_entity.type
_entity.pdbx_description
1 polymer ?
#
loop_
_entity_poly.entity_id
_entity_poly.type
_entity_poly.pdbx_seq_one_letter_code
_entity_poly.pdbx_strand_id
1 'polypeptide(L)'
;MALILAFPASQAWASEAPGAGSPTNTASAVNTRDASSVFRIAFALQQINGGVVNPTNTATAYASCTSCQTVAIGVQVVLASGSPSVYTPTNTATAVNYKCTMCDTVALAYQFVVQTPVPERLSPQGNRELAQIEASLQRLRSSGLTGPQLKTQVAALMSQLNQTLATDLVPINPSQRGGRGGSRQERSVGAMGDNTPTSSSTTNVMMT
;
A
#
# COMPACT_ATOMS: atom_id res chain seq x y z
N MET A 1 13.41 -66.07 -16.94
CA MET A 1 13.23 -64.96 -17.88
C MET A 1 12.30 -63.96 -17.21
N ALA A 2 12.85 -62.91 -16.61
CA ALA A 2 12.07 -61.81 -16.03
C ALA A 2 12.77 -60.51 -16.43
N LEU A 3 12.07 -59.74 -17.26
CA LEU A 3 12.50 -58.54 -17.94
C LEU A 3 12.22 -57.34 -17.02
N ILE A 4 13.25 -56.62 -16.58
CA ILE A 4 13.09 -55.37 -15.83
C ILE A 4 13.27 -54.22 -16.83
N LEU A 5 12.17 -53.57 -17.18
CA LEU A 5 12.13 -52.39 -18.05
C LEU A 5 12.53 -51.15 -17.25
N ALA A 6 13.57 -50.46 -17.72
CA ALA A 6 13.97 -49.15 -17.25
C ALA A 6 13.04 -48.08 -17.83
N PHE A 7 12.43 -47.27 -16.98
CA PHE A 7 11.70 -46.06 -17.39
C PHE A 7 12.53 -44.83 -17.02
N PRO A 8 13.04 -44.04 -17.99
CA PRO A 8 13.49 -42.69 -17.69
C PRO A 8 12.25 -41.81 -17.53
N ALA A 9 11.87 -41.53 -16.28
CA ALA A 9 10.89 -40.48 -16.00
C ALA A 9 11.59 -39.13 -16.17
N SER A 10 11.57 -38.59 -17.39
CA SER A 10 11.87 -37.19 -17.65
C SER A 10 10.76 -36.35 -17.02
N GLN A 11 10.96 -35.96 -15.76
CA GLN A 11 10.12 -34.97 -15.10
C GLN A 11 10.47 -33.62 -15.71
N ALA A 12 9.76 -33.24 -16.78
CA ALA A 12 9.69 -31.85 -17.18
C ALA A 12 8.96 -31.11 -16.06
N TRP A 13 9.72 -30.47 -15.16
CA TRP A 13 9.15 -29.46 -14.28
C TRP A 13 8.64 -28.34 -15.18
N ALA A 14 7.33 -28.33 -15.43
CA ALA A 14 6.64 -27.12 -15.85
C ALA A 14 6.94 -26.10 -14.75
N SER A 15 7.86 -25.19 -15.05
CA SER A 15 8.09 -24.02 -14.21
C SER A 15 6.87 -23.14 -14.42
N GLU A 16 5.85 -23.32 -13.58
CA GLU A 16 4.81 -22.32 -13.46
C GLU A 16 5.53 -21.02 -13.10
N ALA A 17 5.55 -20.08 -14.04
CA ALA A 17 6.05 -18.75 -13.76
C ALA A 17 5.32 -18.30 -12.49
N PRO A 18 6.02 -17.78 -11.46
CA PRO A 18 5.34 -17.28 -10.28
C PRO A 18 4.40 -16.17 -10.74
N GLY A 19 3.11 -16.49 -10.86
CA GLY A 19 2.07 -15.50 -10.87
C GLY A 19 2.25 -14.76 -9.57
N ALA A 20 2.72 -13.51 -9.65
CA ALA A 20 2.77 -12.64 -8.49
C ALA A 20 1.41 -12.74 -7.80
N GLY A 21 1.39 -13.37 -6.63
CA GLY A 21 0.14 -13.63 -5.91
C GLY A 21 -0.63 -12.33 -5.74
N SER A 22 -1.95 -12.45 -5.69
CA SER A 22 -2.84 -11.32 -5.45
C SER A 22 -2.36 -10.49 -4.25
N PRO A 23 -2.28 -9.16 -4.34
CA PRO A 23 -1.79 -8.35 -3.24
C PRO A 23 -2.62 -8.54 -1.97
N THR A 24 -1.96 -8.91 -0.87
CA THR A 24 -2.60 -9.17 0.43
C THR A 24 -2.18 -8.14 1.49
N ASN A 25 -3.10 -7.78 2.38
CA ASN A 25 -2.86 -6.99 3.58
C ASN A 25 -3.53 -7.69 4.77
N THR A 26 -2.75 -8.06 5.81
CA THR A 26 -3.23 -8.89 6.91
C THR A 26 -2.82 -8.33 8.26
N ALA A 27 -3.79 -7.98 9.10
CA ALA A 27 -3.61 -7.70 10.52
C ALA A 27 -4.18 -8.88 11.33
N SER A 28 -3.34 -9.59 12.08
CA SER A 28 -3.77 -10.72 12.92
C SER A 28 -3.31 -10.52 14.37
N ALA A 29 -4.27 -10.42 15.28
CA ALA A 29 -4.06 -10.29 16.72
C ALA A 29 -4.65 -11.50 17.44
N VAL A 30 -3.80 -12.18 18.21
CA VAL A 30 -4.20 -13.30 19.07
C VAL A 30 -3.79 -12.96 20.49
N ASN A 31 -4.75 -13.03 21.42
CA ASN A 31 -4.51 -12.79 22.84
C ASN A 31 -5.03 -13.95 23.68
N THR A 32 -4.14 -14.55 24.45
CA THR A 32 -4.44 -15.66 25.37
C THR A 32 -3.95 -15.36 26.79
N ARG A 33 -3.58 -14.12 27.07
CA ARG A 33 -3.03 -13.70 28.37
C ARG A 33 -4.01 -12.79 29.10
N ASP A 34 -4.32 -13.13 30.34
CA ASP A 34 -5.18 -12.33 31.21
C ASP A 34 -4.60 -10.93 31.45
N ALA A 35 -5.48 -9.95 31.65
CA ALA A 35 -5.13 -8.56 31.94
C ALA A 35 -4.10 -7.96 30.97
N SER A 36 -4.23 -8.28 29.69
CA SER A 36 -3.27 -7.86 28.66
C SER A 36 -3.95 -7.20 27.46
N SER A 37 -3.18 -6.42 26.69
CA SER A 37 -3.64 -5.82 25.44
C SER A 37 -2.73 -6.24 24.28
N VAL A 38 -3.33 -6.75 23.20
CA VAL A 38 -2.64 -7.04 21.95
C VAL A 38 -3.22 -6.17 20.85
N PHE A 39 -2.37 -5.38 20.20
CA PHE A 39 -2.77 -4.48 19.14
C PHE A 39 -1.94 -4.75 17.88
N ARG A 40 -2.61 -4.91 16.73
CA ARG A 40 -1.99 -5.14 15.43
C ARG A 40 -2.63 -4.25 14.38
N ILE A 41 -1.77 -3.61 13.59
CA ILE A 41 -2.18 -2.74 12.49
C ILE A 41 -1.41 -3.17 11.27
N ALA A 42 -2.09 -3.38 10.15
CA ALA A 42 -1.50 -3.56 8.84
C ALA A 42 -2.04 -2.47 7.92
N PHE A 43 -1.13 -1.68 7.35
CA PHE A 43 -1.45 -0.61 6.42
C PHE A 43 -0.73 -0.89 5.11
N ALA A 44 -1.44 -0.82 3.98
CA ALA A 44 -0.86 -1.04 2.66
C ALA A 44 -1.41 -0.02 1.65
N LEU A 45 -0.52 0.56 0.85
CA LEU A 45 -0.83 1.30 -0.38
C LEU A 45 -0.24 0.51 -1.55
N GLN A 46 -1.09 0.08 -2.49
CA GLN A 46 -0.70 -0.80 -3.59
C GLN A 46 -1.18 -0.22 -4.92
N GLN A 47 -0.33 -0.36 -5.94
CA GLN A 47 -0.71 -0.06 -7.32
C GLN A 47 -0.91 -1.37 -8.07
N ILE A 48 -2.04 -1.50 -8.76
CA ILE A 48 -2.34 -2.65 -9.61
C ILE A 48 -2.56 -2.14 -11.03
N ASN A 49 -1.72 -2.57 -11.96
CA ASN A 49 -1.83 -2.20 -13.36
C ASN A 49 -2.10 -3.46 -14.17
N GLY A 50 -3.18 -3.48 -14.95
CA GLY A 50 -3.49 -4.59 -15.87
C GLY A 50 -4.86 -5.22 -15.66
N GLY A 51 -5.00 -6.46 -16.16
CA GLY A 51 -6.29 -7.12 -16.34
C GLY A 51 -6.96 -7.67 -15.08
N VAL A 52 -6.25 -7.76 -13.95
CA VAL A 52 -6.74 -8.46 -12.75
C VAL A 52 -6.56 -7.58 -11.52
N VAL A 53 -7.67 -7.29 -10.84
CA VAL A 53 -7.74 -6.53 -9.58
C VAL A 53 -8.47 -7.39 -8.56
N ASN A 54 -7.72 -8.19 -7.79
CA ASN A 54 -8.26 -9.07 -6.75
C ASN A 54 -7.50 -8.98 -5.41
N PRO A 55 -7.25 -7.76 -4.90
CA PRO A 55 -6.55 -7.58 -3.62
C PRO A 55 -7.37 -8.11 -2.44
N THR A 56 -6.70 -8.62 -1.42
CA THR A 56 -7.35 -9.11 -0.19
C THR A 56 -6.87 -8.33 1.04
N ASN A 57 -7.80 -7.71 1.76
CA ASN A 57 -7.57 -7.09 3.07
C ASN A 57 -8.23 -7.94 4.17
N THR A 58 -7.49 -8.24 5.24
CA THR A 58 -7.98 -9.05 6.35
C THR A 58 -7.55 -8.46 7.70
N ALA A 59 -8.51 -8.33 8.61
CA ALA A 59 -8.27 -8.04 10.02
C ALA A 59 -8.89 -9.14 10.89
N THR A 60 -8.07 -9.85 11.65
CA THR A 60 -8.51 -10.95 12.51
C THR A 60 -8.05 -10.71 13.94
N ALA A 61 -9.00 -10.64 14.88
CA ALA A 61 -8.75 -10.52 16.31
C ALA A 61 -9.38 -11.70 17.04
N TYR A 62 -8.58 -12.42 17.82
CA TYR A 62 -9.02 -13.58 18.59
C TYR A 62 -8.56 -13.44 20.05
N ALA A 63 -9.50 -13.56 20.98
CA ALA A 63 -9.24 -13.52 22.41
C ALA A 63 -9.72 -14.78 23.13
N SER A 64 -8.87 -15.30 24.01
CA SER A 64 -9.17 -16.38 24.94
C SER A 64 -8.45 -16.12 26.27
N CYS A 65 -8.98 -15.15 27.04
CA CYS A 65 -8.41 -14.66 28.30
C CYS A 65 -9.49 -13.99 29.17
N THR A 66 -9.09 -13.53 30.35
CA THR A 66 -9.89 -12.70 31.26
C THR A 66 -9.40 -11.25 31.24
N SER A 67 -10.33 -10.30 31.11
CA SER A 67 -10.06 -8.86 31.18
C SER A 67 -8.96 -8.38 30.22
N CYS A 68 -9.01 -8.86 28.98
CA CYS A 68 -8.00 -8.55 27.96
C CYS A 68 -8.58 -7.78 26.78
N GLN A 69 -7.73 -6.98 26.12
CA GLN A 69 -8.08 -6.26 24.90
C GLN A 69 -7.33 -6.86 23.71
N THR A 70 -8.03 -7.06 22.59
CA THR A 70 -7.43 -7.62 21.37
C THR A 70 -7.91 -6.86 20.15
N VAL A 71 -6.99 -6.18 19.46
CA VAL A 71 -7.32 -5.31 18.35
C VAL A 71 -6.54 -5.68 17.11
N ALA A 72 -7.24 -5.86 16.00
CA ALA A 72 -6.67 -5.96 14.65
C ALA A 72 -7.27 -4.89 13.73
N ILE A 73 -6.42 -4.09 13.09
CA ILE A 73 -6.84 -3.06 12.12
C ILE A 73 -6.11 -3.29 10.80
N GLY A 74 -6.83 -3.66 9.75
CA GLY A 74 -6.32 -3.78 8.39
C GLY A 74 -6.81 -2.63 7.52
N VAL A 75 -5.91 -1.79 7.02
CA VAL A 75 -6.23 -0.70 6.09
C VAL A 75 -5.49 -0.94 4.79
N GLN A 76 -6.21 -1.01 3.68
CA GLN A 76 -5.62 -1.19 2.36
C GLN A 76 -6.15 -0.13 1.39
N VAL A 77 -5.23 0.56 0.72
CA VAL A 77 -5.51 1.43 -0.41
C VAL A 77 -4.96 0.76 -1.67
N VAL A 78 -5.80 0.64 -2.69
CA VAL A 78 -5.47 0.03 -3.97
C VAL A 78 -5.78 1.04 -5.06
N LEU A 79 -4.73 1.47 -5.76
CA LEU A 79 -4.83 2.30 -6.95
C LEU A 79 -4.73 1.38 -8.16
N ALA A 80 -5.88 1.04 -8.74
CA ALA A 80 -5.99 0.23 -9.93
C ALA A 80 -5.98 1.12 -11.18
N SER A 81 -5.26 0.73 -12.23
CA SER A 81 -5.29 1.45 -13.50
C SER A 81 -5.64 0.58 -14.70
N GLY A 82 -6.31 1.20 -15.68
CA GLY A 82 -6.78 0.59 -16.92
C GLY A 82 -8.17 -0.01 -16.81
N SER A 83 -8.40 -1.05 -17.61
CA SER A 83 -9.70 -1.74 -17.75
C SER A 83 -9.54 -3.22 -17.40
N PRO A 84 -9.58 -3.59 -16.11
CA PRO A 84 -9.44 -4.97 -15.68
C PRO A 84 -10.62 -5.82 -16.14
N SER A 85 -10.34 -7.03 -16.62
CA SER A 85 -11.36 -8.03 -16.95
C SER A 85 -11.78 -8.84 -15.72
N VAL A 86 -10.99 -8.82 -14.64
CA VAL A 86 -11.30 -9.44 -13.35
C VAL A 86 -11.21 -8.39 -12.25
N TYR A 87 -12.30 -8.17 -11.53
CA TYR A 87 -12.38 -7.21 -10.44
C TYR A 87 -13.10 -7.84 -9.23
N THR A 88 -12.32 -8.44 -8.33
CA THR A 88 -12.81 -9.21 -7.18
C THR A 88 -12.04 -8.89 -5.89
N PRO A 89 -12.01 -7.62 -5.45
CA PRO A 89 -11.40 -7.27 -4.17
C PRO A 89 -12.14 -7.94 -3.00
N THR A 90 -11.39 -8.36 -1.99
CA THR A 90 -11.92 -9.00 -0.77
C THR A 90 -11.52 -8.17 0.46
N ASN A 91 -12.48 -7.88 1.34
CA ASN A 91 -12.25 -7.17 2.59
C ASN A 91 -12.97 -7.87 3.75
N THR A 92 -12.22 -8.36 4.74
CA THR A 92 -12.76 -9.19 5.83
C THR A 92 -12.29 -8.69 7.19
N ALA A 93 -13.22 -8.56 8.14
CA ALA A 93 -12.93 -8.28 9.54
C ALA A 93 -13.60 -9.32 10.44
N THR A 94 -12.82 -9.99 11.29
CA THR A 94 -13.30 -11.06 12.18
C THR A 94 -12.81 -10.84 13.60
N ALA A 95 -13.74 -10.74 14.55
CA ALA A 95 -13.46 -10.59 15.97
C ALA A 95 -14.10 -11.75 16.76
N VAL A 96 -13.32 -12.47 17.56
CA VAL A 96 -13.79 -13.66 18.27
C VAL A 96 -13.39 -13.60 19.75
N ASN A 97 -14.39 -13.76 20.62
CA ASN A 97 -14.19 -14.04 22.04
C ASN A 97 -14.49 -15.52 22.28
N TYR A 98 -13.49 -16.30 22.65
CA TYR A 98 -13.62 -17.73 22.92
C TYR A 98 -13.19 -18.03 24.35
N LYS A 99 -14.07 -18.66 25.16
CA LYS A 99 -13.80 -18.94 26.58
C LYS A 99 -13.24 -17.73 27.33
N CYS A 100 -13.84 -16.58 27.08
CA CYS A 100 -13.35 -15.29 27.53
C CYS A 100 -14.31 -14.67 28.55
N THR A 101 -13.75 -13.97 29.55
CA THR A 101 -14.51 -13.16 30.51
C THR A 101 -14.04 -11.71 30.42
N MET A 102 -14.96 -10.76 30.23
CA MET A 102 -14.65 -9.32 30.15
C MET A 102 -13.62 -8.92 29.07
N CYS A 103 -13.56 -9.60 27.91
CA CYS A 103 -12.67 -9.18 26.84
C CYS A 103 -13.29 -8.10 25.94
N ASP A 104 -12.43 -7.22 25.45
CA ASP A 104 -12.72 -6.23 24.43
C ASP A 104 -11.97 -6.58 23.14
N THR A 105 -12.64 -7.27 22.22
CA THR A 105 -12.04 -7.76 20.96
C THR A 105 -12.61 -7.00 19.77
N VAL A 106 -11.72 -6.37 18.99
CA VAL A 106 -12.08 -5.51 17.86
C VAL A 106 -11.28 -5.89 16.63
N ALA A 107 -11.98 -6.15 15.53
CA ALA A 107 -11.40 -6.25 14.20
C ALA A 107 -12.01 -5.18 13.30
N LEU A 108 -11.16 -4.43 12.60
CA LEU A 108 -11.55 -3.37 11.68
C LEU A 108 -10.80 -3.52 10.36
N ALA A 109 -11.53 -3.71 9.25
CA ALA A 109 -10.94 -3.83 7.93
C ALA A 109 -11.52 -2.76 7.00
N TYR A 110 -10.66 -1.86 6.53
CA TYR A 110 -11.01 -0.81 5.57
C TYR A 110 -10.23 -1.03 4.28
N GLN A 111 -10.94 -1.04 3.15
CA GLN A 111 -10.34 -1.19 1.83
C GLN A 111 -10.86 -0.09 0.91
N PHE A 112 -9.94 0.68 0.34
CA PHE A 112 -10.21 1.71 -0.65
C PHE A 112 -9.67 1.23 -1.99
N VAL A 113 -10.53 0.98 -2.96
CA VAL A 113 -10.12 0.61 -4.32
C VAL A 113 -10.50 1.73 -5.26
N VAL A 114 -9.52 2.49 -5.72
CA VAL A 114 -9.69 3.57 -6.68
C VAL A 114 -9.25 3.06 -8.04
N GLN A 115 -10.14 3.10 -9.03
CA GLN A 115 -9.83 2.69 -10.39
C GLN A 115 -9.84 3.89 -11.33
N THR A 116 -8.77 4.06 -12.10
CA THR A 116 -8.62 5.15 -13.06
C THR A 116 -8.12 4.64 -14.43
N PRO A 117 -8.34 5.37 -15.54
CA PRO A 117 -7.84 4.95 -16.84
C PRO A 117 -6.31 4.92 -16.93
N VAL A 118 -5.62 5.77 -16.16
CA VAL A 118 -4.17 5.92 -16.14
C VAL A 118 -3.62 5.67 -14.73
N PRO A 119 -2.37 5.20 -14.58
CA PRO A 119 -1.74 5.07 -13.27
C PRO A 119 -1.68 6.41 -12.53
N GLU A 120 -2.10 6.40 -11.28
CA GLU A 120 -2.06 7.56 -10.39
C GLU A 120 -1.19 7.29 -9.16
N ARG A 121 -0.78 8.36 -8.50
CA ARG A 121 -0.09 8.35 -7.21
C ARG A 121 -0.63 9.46 -6.33
N LEU A 122 -0.38 9.37 -5.03
CA LEU A 122 -0.59 10.50 -4.13
C LEU A 122 0.31 11.68 -4.51
N SER A 123 -0.25 12.89 -4.43
CA SER A 123 0.45 14.15 -4.46
C SER A 123 1.44 14.24 -3.28
N PRO A 124 2.41 15.17 -3.28
CA PRO A 124 3.24 15.41 -2.09
C PRO A 124 2.42 15.77 -0.84
N GLN A 125 1.28 16.45 -1.01
CA GLN A 125 0.35 16.73 0.08
C GLN A 125 -0.35 15.46 0.55
N GLY A 126 -0.93 14.69 -0.37
CA GLY A 126 -1.60 13.43 -0.04
C GLY A 126 -0.67 12.43 0.65
N ASN A 127 0.62 12.36 0.28
CA ASN A 127 1.60 11.54 0.99
C ASN A 127 1.83 12.00 2.44
N ARG A 128 1.84 13.31 2.70
CA ARG A 128 1.96 13.84 4.07
C ARG A 128 0.72 13.53 4.90
N GLU A 129 -0.47 13.71 4.33
CA GLU A 129 -1.74 13.40 4.99
C GLU A 129 -1.85 11.90 5.30
N LEU A 130 -1.48 11.03 4.34
CA LEU A 130 -1.43 9.59 4.54
C LEU A 130 -0.49 9.22 5.71
N ALA A 131 0.72 9.78 5.73
CA ALA A 131 1.69 9.54 6.80
C ALA A 131 1.16 10.00 8.18
N GLN A 132 0.41 11.10 8.23
CA GLN A 132 -0.24 11.57 9.46
C GLN A 132 -1.36 10.63 9.91
N ILE A 133 -2.15 10.09 8.98
CA ILE A 133 -3.20 9.10 9.26
C ILE A 133 -2.57 7.81 9.81
N GLU A 134 -1.53 7.31 9.18
CA GLU A 134 -0.78 6.13 9.64
C GLU A 134 -0.21 6.35 11.05
N ALA A 135 0.45 7.49 11.28
CA ALA A 135 0.96 7.83 12.61
C ALA A 135 -0.16 7.94 13.66
N SER A 136 -1.32 8.47 13.28
CA SER A 136 -2.49 8.56 14.17
C SER A 136 -3.07 7.20 14.50
N LEU A 137 -3.15 6.28 13.54
CA LEU A 137 -3.52 4.88 13.77
C LEU A 137 -2.54 4.20 14.74
N GLN A 138 -1.23 4.39 14.58
CA GLN A 138 -0.23 3.80 15.47
C GLN A 138 -0.36 4.32 16.91
N ARG A 139 -0.69 5.61 17.09
CA ARG A 139 -0.92 6.19 18.43
C ARG A 139 -2.12 5.59 19.16
N LEU A 140 -3.08 4.99 18.46
CA LEU A 140 -4.23 4.33 19.11
C LEU A 140 -3.82 3.15 19.98
N ARG A 141 -2.67 2.52 19.70
CA ARG A 141 -2.13 1.38 20.47
C ARG A 141 -1.97 1.68 21.97
N SER A 142 -1.68 2.93 22.31
CA SER A 142 -1.44 3.39 23.68
C SER A 142 -2.53 4.32 24.20
N SER A 143 -3.68 4.40 23.53
CA SER A 143 -4.73 5.37 23.84
C SER A 143 -5.64 4.99 25.01
N GLY A 144 -5.67 3.71 25.39
CA GLY A 144 -6.58 3.20 26.43
C GLY A 144 -8.06 3.25 26.04
N LEU A 145 -8.38 3.49 24.76
CA LEU A 145 -9.76 3.54 24.29
C LEU A 145 -10.43 2.18 24.39
N THR A 146 -11.71 2.18 24.77
CA THR A 146 -12.60 1.02 24.64
C THR A 146 -12.86 0.70 23.17
N GLY A 147 -13.28 -0.53 22.87
CA GLY A 147 -13.61 -0.94 21.53
C GLY A 147 -14.56 0.01 20.78
N PRO A 148 -15.70 0.44 21.35
CA PRO A 148 -16.57 1.43 20.70
C PRO A 148 -15.88 2.76 20.39
N GLN A 149 -15.12 3.31 21.34
CA GLN A 149 -14.40 4.58 21.13
C GLN A 149 -13.30 4.43 20.07
N LEU A 150 -12.58 3.31 20.09
CA LEU A 150 -11.58 2.98 19.09
C LEU A 150 -12.20 2.92 17.69
N LYS A 151 -13.36 2.26 17.55
CA LYS A 151 -14.10 2.20 16.27
C LYS A 151 -14.42 3.60 15.75
N THR A 152 -14.94 4.49 16.60
CA THR A 152 -15.23 5.88 16.23
C THR A 152 -13.98 6.63 15.78
N GLN A 153 -12.88 6.51 16.53
CA GLN A 153 -11.64 7.21 16.20
C GLN A 153 -11.02 6.70 14.90
N VAL A 154 -11.05 5.39 14.65
CA VAL A 154 -10.58 4.80 13.40
C VAL A 154 -11.47 5.24 12.24
N ALA A 155 -12.81 5.24 12.40
CA ALA A 155 -13.72 5.70 11.36
C ALA A 155 -13.46 7.15 10.94
N ALA A 156 -13.15 8.04 11.90
CA ALA A 156 -12.78 9.41 11.60
C ALA A 156 -11.49 9.50 10.76
N LEU A 157 -10.46 8.72 11.11
CA LEU A 157 -9.22 8.64 10.33
C LEU A 157 -9.45 8.07 8.92
N MET A 158 -10.36 7.11 8.77
CA MET A 158 -10.71 6.53 7.47
C MET A 158 -11.53 7.50 6.61
N SER A 159 -12.37 8.33 7.23
CA SER A 159 -13.03 9.44 6.54
C SER A 159 -12.02 10.47 6.03
N GLN A 160 -11.00 10.78 6.82
CA GLN A 160 -9.91 11.66 6.38
C GLN A 160 -9.12 11.03 5.22
N LEU A 161 -8.81 9.74 5.31
CA LEU A 161 -8.15 9.01 4.22
C LEU A 161 -8.97 9.04 2.93
N ASN A 162 -10.28 8.81 3.01
CA ASN A 162 -11.16 8.90 1.86
C ASN A 162 -11.12 10.28 1.20
N GLN A 163 -11.10 11.35 2.01
CA GLN A 163 -10.99 12.71 1.51
C GLN A 163 -9.65 12.94 0.80
N THR A 164 -8.53 12.53 1.41
CA THR A 164 -7.20 12.61 0.80
C THR A 164 -7.15 11.86 -0.54
N LEU A 165 -7.74 10.66 -0.63
CA LEU A 165 -7.79 9.90 -1.88
C LEU A 165 -8.67 10.58 -2.95
N ALA A 166 -9.69 11.33 -2.55
CA ALA A 166 -10.55 12.06 -3.48
C ALA A 166 -9.89 13.34 -4.02
N THR A 167 -8.98 13.98 -3.27
CA THR A 167 -8.41 15.29 -3.64
C THR A 167 -6.96 15.24 -4.10
N ASP A 168 -6.19 14.26 -3.66
CA ASP A 168 -4.74 14.26 -3.77
C ASP A 168 -4.16 13.14 -4.63
N LEU A 169 -4.96 12.58 -5.54
CA LEU A 169 -4.43 11.69 -6.58
C LEU A 169 -4.04 12.49 -7.82
N VAL A 170 -2.85 12.19 -8.35
CA VAL A 170 -2.30 12.81 -9.55
C VAL A 170 -1.81 11.75 -10.53
N PRO A 171 -2.00 11.94 -11.85
CA PRO A 171 -1.45 11.05 -12.86
C PRO A 171 0.06 10.89 -12.76
N ILE A 172 0.55 9.68 -13.00
CA ILE A 172 1.98 9.41 -13.13
C ILE A 172 2.43 9.78 -14.53
N ASN A 173 3.14 10.91 -14.67
CA ASN A 173 3.68 11.36 -15.96
C ASN A 173 4.73 10.36 -16.50
N PRO A 174 4.54 9.79 -17.71
CA PRO A 174 5.50 8.85 -18.30
C PRO A 174 6.89 9.46 -18.57
N SER A 175 6.94 10.76 -18.84
CA SER A 175 8.16 11.51 -19.20
C SER A 175 9.20 11.59 -18.07
N GLN A 176 8.83 11.33 -16.81
CA GLN A 176 9.78 11.29 -15.69
C GLN A 176 10.53 9.95 -15.57
N ARG A 177 10.17 8.91 -16.34
CA ARG A 177 10.89 7.62 -16.36
C ARG A 177 12.14 7.63 -17.25
N GLY A 178 12.30 8.61 -18.15
CA GLY A 178 13.39 8.66 -19.14
C GLY A 178 14.62 9.51 -18.76
N GLY A 179 14.60 10.23 -17.62
CA GLY A 179 15.60 11.24 -17.27
C GLY A 179 16.91 10.74 -16.65
N ARG A 180 17.21 9.44 -16.71
CA ARG A 180 18.51 8.86 -16.29
C ARG A 180 19.27 8.26 -17.48
N GLY A 181 19.20 8.91 -18.63
CA GLY A 181 20.14 8.70 -19.74
C GLY A 181 21.05 9.92 -19.80
N GLY A 182 22.08 9.97 -18.94
CA GLY A 182 23.08 11.02 -19.00
C GLY A 182 23.76 11.00 -20.37
N SER A 183 23.46 11.99 -21.19
CA SER A 183 24.24 12.31 -22.38
C SER A 183 25.64 12.69 -21.91
N ARG A 184 26.55 11.71 -21.95
CA ARG A 184 27.99 11.94 -21.96
C ARG A 184 28.29 12.75 -23.21
N GLN A 185 28.22 14.08 -23.10
CA GLN A 185 28.84 14.96 -24.07
C GLN A 185 30.34 14.67 -24.03
N GLU A 186 30.78 13.96 -25.05
CA GLU A 186 32.17 13.71 -25.38
C GLU A 186 32.80 15.06 -25.77
N ARG A 187 33.27 15.78 -24.75
CA ARG A 187 33.98 17.06 -24.93
C ARG A 187 35.41 16.74 -25.32
N SER A 188 35.65 16.66 -26.62
CA SER A 188 36.98 16.65 -27.22
C SER A 188 37.72 17.93 -26.83
N VAL A 189 38.93 17.77 -26.30
CA VAL A 189 39.85 18.85 -25.93
C VAL A 189 40.60 19.27 -27.20
N GLY A 190 40.39 20.51 -27.63
CA GLY A 190 41.16 21.18 -28.69
C GLY A 190 41.36 22.65 -28.30
N ALA A 191 42.61 23.07 -28.27
CA ALA A 191 43.10 24.25 -27.58
C ALA A 191 42.97 25.59 -28.36
N MET A 192 42.92 26.66 -27.55
CA MET A 192 43.50 28.00 -27.71
C MET A 192 43.07 28.91 -28.87
N GLY A 193 42.52 30.07 -28.51
CA GLY A 193 42.38 31.25 -29.37
C GLY A 193 41.64 32.38 -28.65
N ASP A 194 42.40 33.30 -28.05
CA ASP A 194 41.92 34.52 -27.38
C ASP A 194 41.11 35.45 -28.31
N ASN A 195 40.07 36.09 -27.78
CA ASN A 195 39.91 37.56 -27.75
C ASN A 195 38.56 37.97 -27.10
N THR A 196 38.63 38.93 -26.18
CA THR A 196 37.56 39.57 -25.39
C THR A 196 37.42 41.05 -25.87
N PRO A 197 36.42 41.87 -25.47
CA PRO A 197 34.95 41.79 -25.56
C PRO A 197 34.35 43.00 -26.35
N THR A 198 33.00 43.08 -26.48
CA THR A 198 32.14 44.28 -26.16
C THR A 198 30.81 44.29 -26.93
N SER A 199 29.75 44.77 -26.24
CA SER A 199 28.40 45.24 -26.68
C SER A 199 27.27 44.25 -26.32
N SER A 200 26.55 44.39 -25.21
CA SER A 200 25.53 45.42 -24.87
C SER A 200 24.36 45.48 -25.86
N SER A 201 23.23 44.83 -25.53
CA SER A 201 21.89 45.36 -25.87
C SER A 201 20.78 44.73 -25.02
N THR A 202 20.02 45.64 -24.43
CA THR A 202 18.82 45.54 -23.58
C THR A 202 17.59 45.07 -24.38
N THR A 203 16.59 44.43 -23.75
CA THR A 203 15.15 44.84 -23.77
C THR A 203 14.18 43.77 -23.23
N ASN A 204 13.57 44.12 -22.08
CA ASN A 204 12.19 43.98 -21.56
C ASN A 204 11.28 42.75 -21.75
N VAL A 205 10.92 42.20 -20.58
CA VAL A 205 9.59 41.85 -20.01
C VAL A 205 8.33 42.12 -20.84
N MET A 206 7.40 41.14 -20.89
CA MET A 206 5.95 41.41 -20.75
C MET A 206 5.19 40.22 -20.13
N MET A 207 4.42 40.53 -19.08
CA MET A 207 3.39 39.70 -18.45
C MET A 207 2.08 39.79 -19.25
N THR A 208 1.30 38.72 -19.24
CA THR A 208 -0.17 38.74 -19.19
C THR A 208 -0.63 37.60 -18.32
#